data_AF-A0AAD5WFR0-F1
#
_entry.id   AF-A0AAD5WFR0-F1
#
_cell.length_a   1.000
_cell.length_b   1.000
_cell.length_c   1.000
_cell.angle_alpha   90.00
_cell.angle_beta   90.00
_cell.angle_gamma   90.00
#
_symmetry.space_group_name_H-M   'P 1'
#
loop_
_entity.id
_entity.type
_entity.pdbx_description
1 polymer ?
#
loop_
_entity_poly.entity_id
_entity_poly.type
_entity_poly.pdbx_seq_one_letter_code
_entity_poly.pdbx_strand_id
1 'polypeptide(L)' 'MRILTTALSDEALELCRRIWDRRLAPSEEFSEGFGIKDIPRQMNDRDSGVYMCKFAEFASRRASIVFTQEHMPYYRQRMV' A
#
# COMPACT_ATOMS: atom_id res chain seq x y z
N MET A 1 2.60 22.81 -6.37
CA MET A 1 1.76 21.74 -5.79
C MET A 1 2.68 20.62 -5.34
N ARG A 2 2.95 20.50 -4.03
CA ARG A 2 3.88 19.50 -3.45
C ARG A 2 3.10 18.75 -2.37
N ILE A 3 2.66 17.54 -2.70
CA ILE A 3 2.13 16.60 -1.71
C ILE A 3 3.37 16.01 -1.02
N LEU A 4 3.48 16.25 0.28
CA LEU A 4 4.50 15.64 1.14
C LEU A 4 4.09 14.19 1.44
N THR A 5 4.26 13.33 0.44
CA THR A 5 4.49 11.90 0.64
C THR A 5 5.90 11.68 0.12
N THR A 6 6.74 10.93 0.82
CA THR A 6 8.01 10.46 0.24
C THR A 6 7.72 10.00 -1.18
N ALA A 7 8.29 10.70 -2.16
CA ALA A 7 8.00 10.41 -3.55
C ALA A 7 8.40 8.95 -3.76
N LEU A 8 7.44 8.13 -4.19
CA LEU A 8 7.75 6.83 -4.78
C LEU A 8 8.93 7.05 -5.73
N SER A 9 9.96 6.19 -5.66
CA SER A 9 11.09 6.32 -6.58
C SER A 9 10.59 6.35 -8.01
N ASP A 10 11.33 6.97 -8.93
CA ASP A 10 10.92 7.01 -10.34
C ASP A 10 10.71 5.60 -10.90
N GLU A 11 11.49 4.63 -10.41
CA GLU A 11 11.32 3.20 -10.67
C GLU A 11 9.96 2.67 -10.21
N ALA A 12 9.48 3.10 -9.04
CA ALA A 12 8.20 2.69 -8.46
C ALA A 12 7.02 3.28 -9.22
N LEU A 13 7.13 4.55 -9.58
CA LEU A 13 6.14 5.23 -10.40
C LEU A 13 6.04 4.57 -11.78
N GLU A 14 7.19 4.24 -12.38
CA GLU A 14 7.23 3.58 -13.68
C GLU A 14 6.65 2.17 -13.62
N LEU A 15 6.99 1.38 -12.59
CA LEU A 15 6.34 0.08 -12.39
C LEU A 15 4.82 0.24 -12.26
N CYS A 16 4.34 1.13 -11.38
CA CYS A 16 2.91 1.36 -11.19
C CYS A 16 2.18 1.71 -12.49
N ARG A 17 2.77 2.56 -13.33
CA ARG A 17 2.23 2.89 -14.67
C ARG A 17 2.17 1.67 -15.57
N ARG A 18 3.24 0.89 -15.63
CA ARG A 18 3.30 -0.32 -16.47
C ARG A 18 2.28 -1.37 -16.05
N ILE A 19 2.06 -1.55 -14.75
CA ILE A 19 1.01 -2.44 -14.23
C ILE A 19 -0.37 -1.93 -14.62
N TRP A 20 -0.63 -0.64 -14.41
CA TRP A 20 -1.90 -0.01 -14.76
C TRP A 20 -2.22 -0.17 -16.25
N ASP A 21 -1.21 0.02 -17.11
CA ASP A 21 -1.31 -0.14 -18.56
C ASP A 21 -1.23 -1.61 -19.02
N ARG A 22 -1.09 -2.57 -18.10
CA ARG A 22 -0.90 -4.01 -18.39
C ARG A 22 0.28 -4.31 -19.32
N ARG A 23 1.37 -3.55 -19.17
CA ARG A 23 2.63 -3.66 -19.93
C ARG A 23 3.75 -4.37 -19.15
N LEU A 24 3.41 -5.13 -18.12
CA LEU A 24 4.38 -5.93 -17.39
C LEU A 24 4.80 -7.13 -18.27
N ALA A 25 6.10 -7.37 -18.42
CA ALA A 25 6.55 -8.57 -19.13
C ALA A 25 6.20 -9.82 -18.31
N PRO A 26 5.82 -10.95 -18.94
CA PRO A 26 5.51 -12.19 -18.21
C PRO A 26 6.68 -12.72 -17.36
N SER A 27 7.91 -12.32 -17.68
CA SER A 27 9.14 -12.68 -16.97
C SER A 27 9.45 -11.76 -15.78
N GLU A 28 8.75 -10.64 -15.63
CA GLU A 28 8.93 -9.75 -14.49
C GLU A 28 7.99 -10.20 -13.38
N GLU A 29 8.55 -10.86 -12.37
CA GLU A 29 7.82 -11.08 -11.14
C GLU A 29 7.67 -9.76 -10.39
N PHE A 30 6.49 -9.59 -9.80
CA PHE A 30 6.21 -8.50 -8.88
C PHE A 30 7.03 -8.71 -7.61
N SER A 31 8.31 -8.35 -7.65
CA SER A 31 9.15 -8.46 -6.47
C SER A 31 8.70 -7.41 -5.44
N GLU A 32 8.78 -7.77 -4.16
CA GLU A 32 8.66 -6.83 -3.03
C GLU A 32 9.72 -5.70 -3.06
N GLY A 33 10.52 -5.61 -4.13
CA GLY A 33 11.63 -4.68 -4.34
C GLY A 33 11.24 -3.21 -4.32
N PHE A 34 9.96 -2.89 -4.37
CA PHE A 34 9.47 -1.61 -3.85
C PHE A 34 9.38 -1.71 -2.34
N GLY A 35 10.56 -1.70 -1.71
CA GLY A 35 10.71 -1.53 -0.27
C GLY A 35 10.18 -0.15 0.10
N ILE A 36 8.87 -0.01 0.18
CA ILE A 36 8.21 1.10 0.85
C ILE A 36 8.49 0.86 2.33
N LYS A 37 9.68 1.23 2.77
CA LYS A 37 10.18 0.98 4.13
C LYS A 37 9.34 1.69 5.19
N ASP A 38 8.57 2.69 4.76
CA ASP A 38 7.81 3.58 5.62
C ASP A 38 6.30 3.27 5.68
N ILE A 39 5.83 2.17 5.07
CA ILE A 39 4.41 1.75 5.23
C ILE A 39 4.26 0.66 6.29
N PRO A 40 3.13 0.65 7.01
CA PRO A 40 2.81 -0.42 7.95
C PRO A 40 2.78 -1.77 7.24
N ARG A 41 3.52 -2.75 7.77
CA ARG A 41 3.53 -4.12 7.26
C ARG A 41 2.59 -5.01 8.07
N GLN A 42 1.85 -5.84 7.34
CA GLN A 42 1.08 -6.93 7.92
C GLN A 42 2.04 -7.96 8.55
N MET A 43 1.75 -8.39 9.78
CA MET A 43 2.59 -9.31 10.55
C MET A 43 1.90 -10.66 10.81
N ASN A 44 0.83 -10.96 10.05
CA ASN A 44 0.09 -12.22 10.11
C ASN A 44 -0.47 -12.58 8.72
N ASP A 45 -1.23 -13.66 8.60
CA ASP A 45 -1.80 -14.18 7.36
C ASP A 45 -3.26 -13.77 7.10
N ARG A 46 -3.89 -13.04 8.03
CA ARG A 46 -5.35 -12.85 8.06
C ARG A 46 -5.83 -11.41 7.86
N ASP A 47 -4.96 -10.42 8.03
CA ASP A 47 -5.34 -9.01 7.97
C ASP A 47 -5.18 -8.36 6.58
N SER A 48 -4.87 -9.11 5.53
CA SER A 48 -4.61 -8.56 4.20
C SER A 48 -5.77 -7.73 3.65
N GLY A 49 -7.00 -8.20 3.82
CA GLY A 49 -8.21 -7.46 3.47
C GLY A 49 -8.40 -6.18 4.30
N VAL A 50 -8.07 -6.24 5.60
CA VAL A 50 -8.18 -5.09 6.51
C VAL A 50 -7.15 -4.02 6.13
N TYR A 51 -5.89 -4.40 5.90
CA TYR A 51 -4.84 -3.50 5.42
C TYR A 51 -5.24 -2.84 4.10
N MET A 52 -5.72 -3.61 3.12
CA MET A 52 -6.19 -3.07 1.85
C MET A 52 -7.28 -2.01 2.02
N CYS A 53 -8.30 -2.30 2.84
CA CYS A 53 -9.37 -1.34 3.12
C CYS A 53 -8.86 -0.07 3.83
N LYS A 54 -7.94 -0.21 4.80
CA LYS A 54 -7.36 0.95 5.48
C LYS A 54 -6.49 1.78 4.54
N PHE A 55 -5.66 1.17 3.71
CA PHE A 55 -4.90 1.91 2.70
C PHE A 55 -5.83 2.69 1.76
N ALA A 56 -6.90 2.05 1.27
CA ALA A 56 -7.90 2.71 0.42
C ALA A 56 -8.61 3.89 1.15
N GLU A 57 -8.98 3.71 2.41
CA GLU A 57 -9.60 4.76 3.22
C GLU A 57 -8.68 5.98 3.38
N PHE A 58 -7.43 5.77 3.78
CA PHE A 58 -6.45 6.85 3.95
C PHE A 58 -6.15 7.55 2.62
N ALA A 59 -5.99 6.79 1.54
CA ALA A 59 -5.79 7.33 0.19
C ALA A 59 -6.99 8.19 -0.27
N SER A 60 -8.23 7.73 -0.05
CA SER A 60 -9.45 8.45 -0.43
C SER A 60 -9.56 9.82 0.24
N ARG A 61 -9.03 9.96 1.45
CA ARG A 61 -9.03 11.20 2.24
C ARG A 61 -7.78 12.05 2.01
N ARG A 62 -6.83 11.59 1.18
CA ARG A 62 -5.49 12.16 1.03
C ARG A 62 -4.80 12.36 2.39
N ALA A 63 -4.99 11.40 3.29
CA ALA A 63 -4.48 11.42 4.64
C ALA A 63 -3.22 10.56 4.76
N SER A 64 -2.30 10.98 5.62
CA SER A 64 -1.11 10.19 5.94
C SER A 64 -1.49 8.90 6.65
N ILE A 65 -0.89 7.78 6.24
CA ILE A 65 -1.09 6.48 6.86
C ILE A 65 -0.45 6.49 8.26
N VAL A 66 -1.26 6.30 9.30
CA VAL A 66 -0.81 6.35 10.72
C VAL A 66 -1.21 5.11 11.53
N PHE A 67 -1.63 4.03 10.87
CA PHE A 67 -2.01 2.80 11.56
C PHE A 67 -0.87 1.77 11.61
N THR A 68 -0.90 0.84 12.56
CA THR A 68 0.02 -0.29 12.66
C THR A 68 -0.77 -1.59 12.83
N GLN A 69 -0.06 -2.72 12.91
CA GLN A 69 -0.64 -4.04 13.18
C GLN A 69 -1.48 -4.07 14.48
N GLU A 70 -1.13 -3.26 15.48
CA GLU A 70 -1.81 -3.21 16.78
C GLU A 70 -3.27 -2.71 16.66
N HIS A 71 -3.59 -1.94 15.62
CA HIS A 71 -4.94 -1.45 15.39
C HIS A 71 -5.87 -2.47 14.70
N MET A 72 -5.32 -3.57 14.15
CA MET A 72 -6.12 -4.52 13.36
C MET A 72 -7.27 -5.18 14.13
N PRO A 73 -7.14 -5.56 15.42
CA PRO A 73 -8.28 -6.07 16.19
C PRO A 73 -9.45 -5.07 16.25
N TYR A 74 -9.17 -3.78 16.44
CA TYR A 74 -10.19 -2.74 16.44
C TYR A 74 -10.82 -2.55 15.06
N TYR A 75 -10.02 -2.51 13.99
CA TYR A 75 -10.55 -2.34 12.64
C TYR A 75 -11.43 -3.50 12.19
N ARG A 76 -11.07 -4.74 12.52
CA ARG A 76 -11.92 -5.91 12.24
C ARG A 76 -13.31 -5.78 12.86
N GLN A 77 -13.39 -5.28 14.09
CA GLN A 77 -14.68 -5.06 14.78
C GLN A 77 -15.52 -3.93 14.17
N ARG A 78 -14.90 -3.00 13.44
CA ARG A 78 -15.55 -1.80 12.88
C ARG A 78 -15.89 -1.91 11.40
N MET A 79 -15.45 -2.99 10.74
CA MET A 79 -15.71 -3.26 9.33
C MET A 79 -16.93 -4.17 9.10
N VAL A 80 -17.57 -4.62 10.17
CA VAL A 80 -18.86 -5.34 10.19
C VAL A 80 -19.96 -4.36 10.51
#